data_AF-A0A2M7T9S5-F1
#
_entry.id   AF-A0A2M7T9S5-F1
#
_cell.length_a   1.000
_cell.length_b   1.000
_cell.length_c   1.000
_cell.angle_alpha   90.00
_cell.angle_beta   90.00
_cell.angle_gamma   90.00
#
_symmetry.space_group_name_H-M   'P 1'
#
loop_
_entity.id
_entity.type
_entity.pdbx_description
1 polymer ?
#
loop_
_entity_poly.entity_id
_entity_poly.type
_entity_poly.pdbx_seq_one_letter_code
_entity_poly.pdbx_strand_id
1 'polypeptide(L)'
;MRIQELTLAKERSRIAKEILSVVMKADICDELLRQITAPDNLEELTSKEKKILALMARGYTNEEIANELWIGLKTVKTHVSNILRKLGQRNRVQAVMCALKRGLVEIGSE
;
A
#
# COMPACT_ATOMS: atom_id res chain seq x y z
N MET A 1 -5.40 -24.57 9.73
CA MET A 1 -4.48 -23.41 9.59
C MET A 1 -5.01 -22.32 8.65
N ARG A 2 -5.53 -22.64 7.45
CA ARG A 2 -5.96 -21.65 6.44
C ARG A 2 -7.11 -20.71 6.84
N ILE A 3 -7.95 -21.10 7.81
CA ILE A 3 -9.08 -20.29 8.29
C ILE A 3 -8.61 -19.13 9.18
N GLN A 4 -7.56 -19.30 9.99
CA GLN A 4 -7.02 -18.22 10.84
C GLN A 4 -6.33 -17.12 10.02
N GLU A 5 -5.64 -17.48 8.93
CA GLU A 5 -5.06 -16.51 7.99
C GLU A 5 -6.15 -15.66 7.30
N LEU A 6 -7.26 -16.29 6.90
CA LEU A 6 -8.40 -15.60 6.30
C LEU A 6 -9.08 -14.62 7.27
N THR A 7 -9.19 -14.96 8.55
CA THR A 7 -9.74 -14.06 9.58
C THR A 7 -8.81 -12.88 9.84
N LEU A 8 -7.50 -13.12 9.98
CA LEU A 8 -6.49 -12.06 10.16
C LEU A 8 -6.40 -11.13 8.94
N ALA A 9 -6.49 -11.67 7.72
CA ALA A 9 -6.51 -10.86 6.49
C ALA A 9 -7.77 -9.97 6.42
N LYS A 10 -8.94 -10.49 6.80
CA LYS A 10 -10.20 -9.73 6.88
C LYS A 10 -10.14 -8.64 7.95
N GLU A 11 -9.58 -8.95 9.12
CA GLU A 11 -9.48 -8.01 10.25
C GLU A 11 -8.45 -6.90 9.99
N ARG A 12 -7.32 -7.21 9.33
CA ARG A 12 -6.35 -6.22 8.85
C ARG A 12 -6.90 -5.35 7.74
N SER A 13 -7.69 -5.92 6.83
CA SER A 13 -8.42 -5.14 5.82
C SER A 13 -9.41 -4.17 6.48
N ARG A 14 -10.06 -4.58 7.58
CA ARG A 14 -10.94 -3.70 8.37
C ARG A 14 -10.17 -2.57 9.05
N ILE A 15 -9.07 -2.88 9.74
CA ILE A 15 -8.23 -1.86 10.40
C ILE A 15 -7.62 -0.90 9.37
N ALA A 16 -7.16 -1.40 8.22
CA ALA A 16 -6.67 -0.55 7.14
C ALA A 16 -7.76 0.38 6.59
N LYS A 17 -9.00 -0.10 6.43
CA LYS A 17 -10.17 0.72 6.04
C LYS A 17 -10.52 1.76 7.11
N GLU A 18 -10.48 1.38 8.40
CA GLU A 18 -10.76 2.29 9.51
C GLU A 18 -9.69 3.38 9.63
N ILE A 19 -8.41 3.01 9.66
CA ILE A 19 -7.27 3.95 9.69
C ILE A 19 -7.33 4.88 8.47
N LEU A 20 -7.58 4.34 7.28
CA LEU A 20 -7.74 5.15 6.07
C LEU A 20 -8.90 6.13 6.20
N SER A 21 -10.06 5.70 6.70
CA SER A 21 -11.22 6.57 6.88
C SER A 21 -10.93 7.71 7.86
N VAL A 22 -10.12 7.46 8.89
CA VAL A 22 -9.69 8.47 9.86
C VAL A 22 -8.71 9.44 9.20
N VAL A 23 -7.74 8.95 8.43
CA VAL A 23 -6.76 9.78 7.71
C VAL A 23 -7.42 10.62 6.61
N MET A 24 -8.50 10.14 5.99
CA MET A 24 -9.25 10.89 4.97
C MET A 24 -10.29 11.86 5.54
N LYS A 25 -10.83 11.59 6.74
CA LYS A 25 -11.77 12.49 7.44
C LYS A 25 -11.08 13.59 8.24
N ALA A 26 -9.85 13.33 8.70
CA ALA A 26 -8.99 14.40 9.17
C ALA A 26 -8.63 15.24 7.94
N ASP A 27 -9.14 16.48 7.86
CA ASP A 27 -8.74 17.49 6.89
C ASP A 27 -7.23 17.79 7.05
N ILE A 28 -6.39 16.88 6.53
CA ILE A 28 -5.00 17.13 6.26
C ILE A 28 -5.05 18.17 5.14
N CYS A 29 -4.95 19.46 5.52
CA CYS A 29 -5.09 20.62 4.65
C CYS A 29 -4.58 20.29 3.23
N ASP A 30 -5.40 20.54 2.23
CA ASP A 30 -5.25 20.14 0.83
C ASP A 30 -3.83 20.39 0.25
N GLU A 31 -3.12 21.38 0.81
CA GLU A 31 -1.72 21.70 0.58
C GLU A 31 -0.71 20.65 1.08
N LEU A 32 -0.87 20.14 2.30
CA LEU A 32 -0.03 19.07 2.85
C LEU A 32 -0.28 17.75 2.10
N LEU A 33 -1.50 17.52 1.64
CA LEU A 33 -1.86 16.35 0.83
C LEU A 33 -1.30 16.46 -0.60
N ARG A 34 -1.23 17.66 -1.21
CA ARG A 34 -0.51 17.90 -2.48
C ARG A 34 0.99 17.60 -2.38
N GLN A 35 1.64 17.99 -1.29
CA GLN A 35 3.07 17.75 -1.08
C GLN A 35 3.42 16.26 -0.91
N ILE A 36 2.47 15.46 -0.42
CA ILE A 36 2.59 14.00 -0.34
C ILE A 36 2.21 13.33 -1.68
N THR A 37 1.75 14.06 -2.71
CA THR A 37 1.13 13.45 -3.90
C THR A 37 1.64 13.93 -5.26
N ALA A 38 2.90 14.37 -5.42
CA ALA A 38 3.53 14.57 -6.75
C ALA A 38 4.99 14.05 -6.80
N PRO A 39 5.55 13.58 -7.95
CA PRO A 39 5.07 13.71 -9.33
C PRO A 39 4.75 12.39 -10.11
N ASP A 40 3.77 12.51 -11.01
CA ASP A 40 3.44 11.90 -12.32
C ASP A 40 3.89 10.53 -12.84
N ASN A 41 4.74 9.73 -12.18
CA ASN A 41 5.29 8.55 -12.86
C ASN A 41 4.61 7.21 -12.51
N LEU A 42 3.29 7.19 -12.65
CA LEU A 42 2.46 5.97 -12.48
C LEU A 42 2.80 4.85 -13.49
N GLU A 43 3.27 5.25 -14.67
CA GLU A 43 3.72 4.34 -15.71
C GLU A 43 5.06 3.65 -15.37
N GLU A 44 5.82 4.17 -14.41
CA GLU A 44 7.12 3.59 -14.03
C GLU A 44 7.02 2.40 -13.09
N LEU A 45 5.88 2.19 -12.43
CA LEU A 45 5.72 1.00 -11.58
C LEU A 45 5.58 -0.25 -12.45
N THR A 46 6.49 -1.19 -12.25
CA THR A 46 6.42 -2.51 -12.85
C THR A 46 5.19 -3.27 -12.35
N SER A 47 4.75 -4.29 -13.09
CA SER A 47 3.62 -5.15 -12.70
C SER A 47 3.83 -5.78 -11.32
N LYS A 48 5.07 -6.14 -10.96
CA LYS A 48 5.42 -6.70 -9.64
C LYS A 48 5.28 -5.65 -8.53
N GLU A 49 5.74 -4.43 -8.78
CA GLU A 49 5.63 -3.31 -7.84
C GLU A 49 4.17 -2.91 -7.60
N LYS A 50 3.34 -2.88 -8.65
CA LYS A 50 1.88 -2.66 -8.53
C LYS A 50 1.23 -3.73 -7.64
N LYS A 51 1.57 -5.01 -7.83
CA LYS A 51 1.05 -6.11 -6.99
C LYS A 51 1.47 -5.98 -5.53
N ILE A 52 2.72 -5.59 -5.26
CA ILE A 52 3.21 -5.35 -3.90
C ILE A 52 2.49 -4.15 -3.29
N LEU A 53 2.33 -3.04 -4.02
CA LEU A 53 1.60 -1.85 -3.55
C LEU A 53 0.14 -2.16 -3.20
N ALA A 54 -0.53 -3.04 -3.95
CA ALA A 54 -1.88 -3.50 -3.63
C ALA A 54 -1.93 -4.27 -2.30
N LEU A 55 -0.99 -5.20 -2.07
CA LEU A 55 -0.88 -5.89 -0.78
C LEU A 55 -0.54 -4.92 0.36
N MET A 56 0.24 -3.87 0.08
CA MET A 56 0.50 -2.82 1.05
C MET A 56 -0.78 -2.08 1.45
N ALA A 57 -1.62 -1.74 0.48
CA ALA A 57 -2.91 -1.10 0.72
C ALA A 57 -3.91 -2.00 1.47
N ARG A 58 -3.76 -3.32 1.34
CA ARG A 58 -4.51 -4.33 2.12
C ARG A 58 -3.96 -4.55 3.53
N GLY A 59 -2.87 -3.89 3.92
CA GLY A 59 -2.28 -3.97 5.26
C GLY A 59 -1.32 -5.14 5.50
N TYR A 60 -0.87 -5.83 4.45
CA TYR A 60 0.06 -6.96 4.60
C TYR A 60 1.43 -6.49 5.08
N THR A 61 2.11 -7.22 5.96
CA THR A 61 3.52 -6.94 6.31
C THR A 61 4.47 -7.36 5.18
N ASN A 62 5.75 -6.97 5.24
CA ASN A 62 6.72 -7.42 4.23
C ASN A 62 6.94 -8.94 4.27
N GLU A 63 6.82 -9.57 5.44
CA GLU A 63 6.90 -11.02 5.60
C GLU A 63 5.69 -11.70 4.96
N GLU A 64 4.51 -11.14 5.14
CA GLU A 64 3.29 -11.66 4.51
C GLU A 64 3.29 -11.47 3.00
N ILE A 65 3.80 -10.35 2.51
CA ILE A 65 4.00 -10.14 1.06
C ILE A 65 5.02 -11.15 0.51
N ALA A 66 6.08 -11.44 1.27
CA ALA A 66 7.09 -12.43 0.87
C ALA A 66 6.46 -13.83 0.73
N ASN A 67 5.64 -14.22 1.72
CA ASN A 67 4.91 -15.48 1.72
C ASN A 67 3.84 -15.53 0.60
N GLU A 68 3.04 -14.47 0.46
CA GLU A 68 1.97 -14.38 -0.54
C GLU A 68 2.51 -14.42 -1.98
N LEU A 69 3.66 -13.79 -2.22
CA LEU A 69 4.28 -13.72 -3.56
C LEU A 69 5.37 -14.76 -3.79
N TRP A 70 5.65 -15.61 -2.79
CA TRP A 70 6.66 -16.68 -2.83
C TRP A 70 8.04 -16.14 -3.24
N ILE A 71 8.46 -15.03 -2.63
CA ILE A 71 9.76 -14.37 -2.87
C ILE A 71 10.45 -14.05 -1.53
N GLY A 72 11.77 -13.88 -1.57
CA GLY A 72 12.53 -13.56 -0.35
C GLY A 72 12.15 -12.21 0.29
N LEU A 73 12.16 -12.14 1.62
CA LEU A 73 11.90 -10.91 2.39
C LEU A 73 12.79 -9.73 1.95
N LYS A 74 14.06 -10.00 1.66
CA LYS A 74 15.01 -8.99 1.15
C LYS A 74 14.53 -8.41 -0.19
N THR A 75 14.02 -9.26 -1.08
CA THR A 75 13.45 -8.86 -2.37
C THR A 75 12.23 -7.97 -2.19
N VAL A 76 11.32 -8.32 -1.26
CA VAL A 76 10.18 -7.46 -0.91
C VAL A 76 10.65 -6.09 -0.42
N LYS A 77 11.62 -6.05 0.51
CA LYS A 77 12.17 -4.78 1.02
C LYS A 77 12.75 -3.93 -0.12
N THR A 78 13.47 -4.53 -1.06
CA THR A 78 13.99 -3.83 -2.25
C THR A 78 12.86 -3.26 -3.11
N HIS A 79 11.82 -4.04 -3.40
CA HIS A 79 10.66 -3.54 -4.16
C HIS A 79 9.93 -2.41 -3.43
N VAL A 80 9.73 -2.51 -2.11
CA VAL A 80 9.11 -1.44 -1.32
C VAL A 80 9.94 -0.16 -1.41
N SER A 81 11.27 -0.23 -1.24
CA SER A 81 12.13 0.94 -1.38
C SER A 81 12.07 1.56 -2.78
N ASN A 82 11.99 0.73 -3.84
CA ASN A 82 11.83 1.21 -5.21
C ASN A 82 10.47 1.89 -5.44
N ILE A 83 9.38 1.32 -4.89
CA ILE A 83 8.04 1.91 -4.94
C ILE A 83 8.05 3.28 -4.27
N LEU A 84 8.60 3.39 -3.07
CA LEU A 84 8.71 4.67 -2.35
C LEU A 84 9.48 5.70 -3.17
N ARG A 85 10.63 5.31 -3.74
CA ARG A 85 11.44 6.19 -4.60
C ARG A 85 10.67 6.65 -5.83
N LYS A 86 10.03 5.73 -6.57
CA LYS A 86 9.28 6.02 -7.80
C LYS A 86 8.05 6.89 -7.55
N LEU A 87 7.38 6.70 -6.42
CA LEU A 87 6.23 7.51 -6.02
C LEU A 87 6.63 8.83 -5.33
N GLY A 88 7.92 9.07 -5.08
CA GLY A 88 8.40 10.24 -4.35
C GLY A 88 8.02 10.26 -2.86
N GLN A 89 7.71 9.10 -2.28
CA GLN A 89 7.18 8.98 -0.92
C GLN A 89 8.25 8.60 0.08
N ARG A 90 8.13 9.12 1.31
CA ARG A 90 9.11 8.84 2.38
C ARG A 90 8.78 7.59 3.16
N ASN A 91 7.50 7.20 3.19
CA ASN A 91 7.08 6.03 3.93
C ASN A 91 5.90 5.29 3.28
N ARG A 92 5.68 4.08 3.78
CA ARG A 92 4.65 3.16 3.31
C ARG A 92 3.24 3.74 3.36
N VAL A 93 2.90 4.45 4.43
CA VAL A 93 1.56 5.04 4.60
C VAL A 93 1.33 6.05 3.48
N GLN A 94 2.28 6.95 3.27
CA GLN A 94 2.22 7.94 2.19
C GLN A 94 2.09 7.28 0.80
N ALA A 95 2.82 6.21 0.53
CA ALA A 95 2.69 5.46 -0.73
C ALA A 95 1.31 4.80 -0.91
N VAL A 96 0.74 4.22 0.16
CA VAL A 96 -0.61 3.65 0.12
C VAL A 96 -1.65 4.76 -0.10
N MET A 97 -1.55 5.88 0.62
CA MET A 97 -2.46 7.02 0.44
C MET A 97 -2.43 7.59 -0.97
N CYS A 98 -1.22 7.77 -1.52
CA CYS A 98 -1.01 8.21 -2.89
C CYS A 98 -1.64 7.22 -3.88
N ALA A 99 -1.45 5.91 -3.66
CA ALA A 99 -2.02 4.88 -4.51
C ALA A 99 -3.56 4.86 -4.50
N LEU A 100 -4.18 5.05 -3.34
CA LEU A 100 -5.64 5.05 -3.18
C LEU A 100 -6.27 6.29 -3.80
N LYS A 101 -5.74 7.48 -3.49
CA LYS A 101 -6.25 8.75 -4.04
C LYS A 101 -6.21 8.77 -5.57
N ARG A 102 -5.20 8.11 -6.15
CA ARG A 102 -5.00 8.01 -7.60
C ARG A 102 -5.70 6.81 -8.24
N GLY A 103 -6.44 6.00 -7.47
CA GLY A 103 -7.12 4.81 -7.98
C GLY A 103 -6.19 3.68 -8.46
N LEU A 104 -4.93 3.65 -8.01
CA LEU A 104 -3.95 2.62 -8.42
C LEU A 104 -4.21 1.26 -7.81
N VAL A 105 -4.89 1.25 -6.67
CA VAL A 105 -5.20 0.08 -5.87
C VAL A 105 -6.58 0.29 -5.26
N GLU A 106 -7.40 -0.75 -5.28
CA GLU A 106 -8.69 -0.76 -4.61
C GLU A 106 -8.60 -1.59 -3.34
N ILE A 107 -9.15 -1.05 -2.24
CA ILE A 107 -9.31 -1.81 -0.99
C ILE A 107 -10.67 -2.49 -1.04
N GLY A 108 -10.85 -3.45 -1.95
CA GLY A 108 -12.11 -4.18 -2.05
C GLY A 108 -12.44 -4.80 -3.40
N SER A 109 -11.55 -5.62 -3.95
CA SER A 109 -11.96 -6.65 -4.91
C SER A 109 -11.53 -7.99 -4.31
N GLU A 110 -12.55 -8.83 -4.09
CA GLU A 110 -12.55 -10.13 -3.40
C GLU A 110 -11.44 -11.09 -3.84
#